data_AF-A0A075AUM3-F1
#
_entry.id   AF-A0A075AUM3-F1
#
_cell.length_a   1.000
_cell.length_b   1.000
_cell.length_c   1.000
_cell.angle_alpha   90.00
_cell.angle_beta   90.00
_cell.angle_gamma   90.00
#
_symmetry.space_group_name_H-M   'P 1'
#
loop_
_entity.id
_entity.type
_entity.pdbx_description
1 polymer ?
#
loop_
_entity_poly.entity_id
_entity_poly.type
_entity_poly.pdbx_seq_one_letter_code
_entity_poly.pdbx_strand_id
1 'polypeptide(L)'
;MTNQIQLIDDEQKFNQNLESYVREKWQISDIGFDYTVVAVFGAQTGTLLNRLFGTAFQEMDDTRRQQTTKGTSEFLVGIGIWMSPADEDRSVLIMDVEGTDGRERGENQDFERKSALFSLSVSQILIVNLWEHSVGLYNGASMGLLKTVFEVHLQLFQQPGMAKKLLLFVIRDFEGSTPLINLENTLRSDLDRIWRGLSKPEMFREAEITDLFDLKFVGLAHKRLQANKFNEDVLNLKQWFFNKQDAKYLMNKEYKNDIPSDGFSKYADAIWEKIVSNKDLDLPTQQELLAQYRCDEIMNNSLSIFTRVCHAKRNILEEEIIEDFKEEFEIDKNKCIEEFKSSAHRYKEEIYRKKLLELEEKINENISSLFLIQQKHLIKKYLNLFNLKFTTNLKSEGFLSSSNLAKNESLNEYKKSLEKSVLNFMNFDFEKELKEFENEIEKIIESKKSIEISKI
;
A
#
# COMPACT_ATOMS: atom_id res chain seq x y z
N MET A 1 -19.53 30.39 21.52
CA MET A 1 -18.96 29.89 20.25
C MET A 1 -17.82 28.96 20.60
N THR A 2 -17.77 27.78 20.04
CA THR A 2 -16.71 26.81 20.34
C THR A 2 -15.37 27.28 19.76
N ASN A 3 -14.31 27.21 20.57
CA ASN A 3 -12.92 27.52 20.17
C ASN A 3 -12.27 26.40 19.36
N GLN A 4 -12.95 25.26 19.21
CA GLN A 4 -12.46 24.10 18.48
C GLN A 4 -12.76 24.18 16.98
N ILE A 5 -11.87 23.55 16.20
CA ILE A 5 -12.03 23.28 14.77
C ILE A 5 -11.75 21.80 14.52
N GLN A 6 -12.54 21.18 13.64
CA GLN A 6 -12.18 19.89 13.07
C GLN A 6 -11.14 20.15 11.98
N LEU A 7 -9.90 19.76 12.24
CA LEU A 7 -8.76 19.96 11.35
C LEU A 7 -8.84 19.01 10.14
N ILE A 8 -9.15 17.75 10.40
CA ILE A 8 -9.30 16.69 9.39
C ILE A 8 -10.58 15.93 9.69
N ASP A 9 -11.42 15.74 8.67
CA ASP A 9 -12.68 15.01 8.78
C ASP A 9 -12.52 13.50 8.53
N ASP A 10 -13.64 12.77 8.58
CA ASP A 10 -13.69 11.34 8.39
C ASP A 10 -13.46 10.92 6.94
N GLU A 11 -13.62 11.85 6.00
CA GLU A 11 -13.30 11.72 4.57
C GLU A 11 -11.84 12.08 4.25
N GLN A 12 -10.99 12.26 5.27
CA GLN A 12 -9.58 12.63 5.13
C GLN A 12 -9.34 14.02 4.50
N LYS A 13 -10.32 14.93 4.56
CA LYS A 13 -10.18 16.30 4.02
C LYS A 13 -9.67 17.26 5.09
N PHE A 14 -8.68 18.06 4.71
CA PHE A 14 -8.14 19.12 5.55
C PHE A 14 -9.06 20.35 5.55
N ASN A 15 -9.26 20.95 6.73
CA ASN A 15 -10.13 22.10 6.90
C ASN A 15 -9.42 23.41 6.54
N GLN A 16 -9.78 23.97 5.39
CA GLN A 16 -9.23 25.19 4.84
C GLN A 16 -9.54 26.45 5.68
N ASN A 17 -10.42 26.38 6.68
CA ASN A 17 -10.73 27.51 7.57
C ASN A 17 -9.75 27.68 8.73
N LEU A 18 -8.72 26.84 8.84
CA LEU A 18 -7.74 26.91 9.92
C LEU A 18 -7.03 28.27 9.99
N GLU A 19 -6.68 28.86 8.86
CA GLU A 19 -6.05 30.20 8.80
C GLU A 19 -6.94 31.27 9.47
N SER A 20 -8.24 31.25 9.18
CA SER A 20 -9.23 32.15 9.80
C SER A 20 -9.33 31.91 11.31
N TYR A 21 -9.24 30.66 11.76
CA TYR A 21 -9.22 30.36 13.19
C TYR A 21 -7.97 30.89 13.89
N VAL A 22 -6.79 30.65 13.32
CA VAL A 22 -5.49 31.14 13.84
C VAL A 22 -5.48 32.67 13.95
N ARG A 23 -5.97 33.36 12.92
CA ARG A 23 -5.95 34.83 12.83
C ARG A 23 -7.07 35.51 13.62
N GLU A 24 -8.31 35.06 13.46
CA GLU A 24 -9.48 35.80 13.94
C GLU A 24 -10.01 35.28 15.28
N LYS A 25 -10.06 33.95 15.46
CA LYS A 25 -10.62 33.34 16.68
C LYS A 25 -9.60 33.16 17.79
N TRP A 26 -8.45 32.57 17.49
CA TRP A 26 -7.41 32.28 18.47
C TRP A 26 -6.49 33.48 18.69
N GLN A 27 -6.36 34.35 17.66
CA GLN A 27 -5.59 35.59 17.70
C GLN A 27 -4.11 35.34 18.02
N ILE A 28 -3.56 34.30 17.39
CA ILE A 28 -2.17 33.89 17.56
C ILE A 28 -1.34 34.12 16.30
N SER A 29 -1.81 34.83 15.29
CA SER A 29 -1.02 35.09 14.07
C SER A 29 0.28 35.86 14.35
N ASP A 30 0.29 36.68 15.41
CA ASP A 30 1.36 37.67 15.63
C ASP A 30 2.39 37.22 16.70
N ILE A 31 2.23 36.02 17.28
CA ILE A 31 3.14 35.50 18.32
C ILE A 31 4.40 34.81 17.75
N GLY A 32 4.54 34.76 16.42
CA GLY A 32 5.71 34.21 15.74
C GLY A 32 5.97 32.75 16.13
N PHE A 33 7.14 32.47 16.69
CA PHE A 33 7.58 31.11 17.08
C PHE A 33 7.25 30.76 18.54
N ASP A 34 6.51 31.61 19.24
CA ASP A 34 6.17 31.44 20.66
C ASP A 34 4.84 30.68 20.83
N TYR A 35 4.69 29.55 20.14
CA TYR A 35 3.55 28.63 20.30
C TYR A 35 4.02 27.17 20.36
N THR A 36 3.19 26.32 20.97
CA THR A 36 3.43 24.87 21.05
C THR A 36 2.17 24.12 20.65
N VAL A 37 2.32 23.12 19.80
CA VAL A 37 1.31 22.12 19.45
C VAL A 37 1.53 20.85 20.29
N VAL A 38 0.49 20.48 21.05
CA VAL A 38 0.42 19.26 21.84
C VAL A 38 -0.62 18.35 21.22
N ALA A 39 -0.20 17.19 20.72
CA ALA A 39 -1.12 16.19 20.19
C ALA A 39 -1.34 15.07 21.21
N VAL A 40 -2.54 14.50 21.24
CA VAL A 40 -2.85 13.37 22.11
C VAL A 40 -3.34 12.20 21.28
N PHE A 41 -2.73 11.06 21.54
CA PHE A 41 -2.93 9.81 20.83
C PHE A 41 -3.25 8.70 21.85
N GLY A 42 -4.26 7.86 21.57
CA GLY A 42 -4.61 6.71 22.41
C GLY A 42 -6.09 6.63 22.78
N ALA A 43 -6.44 5.75 23.72
CA ALA A 43 -7.84 5.49 24.08
C ALA A 43 -8.45 6.64 24.92
N GLN A 44 -9.67 7.09 24.60
CA GLN A 44 -10.47 8.04 25.43
C GLN A 44 -9.71 9.32 25.86
N THR A 45 -9.27 10.10 24.87
CA THR A 45 -8.44 11.31 25.01
C THR A 45 -9.21 12.55 25.46
N GLY A 46 -10.46 12.74 25.01
CA GLY A 46 -11.26 13.95 25.26
C GLY A 46 -11.41 14.36 26.73
N THR A 47 -11.71 13.43 27.65
CA THR A 47 -11.81 13.76 29.08
C THR A 47 -10.50 14.30 29.66
N LEU A 48 -9.36 13.68 29.31
CA LEU A 48 -8.06 14.10 29.84
C LEU A 48 -7.73 15.51 29.36
N LEU A 49 -7.95 15.77 28.07
CA LEU A 49 -7.69 17.05 27.43
C LEU A 49 -8.50 18.18 28.05
N ASN A 50 -9.81 17.95 28.24
CA ASN A 50 -10.70 18.94 28.85
C ASN A 50 -10.27 19.29 30.28
N ARG A 51 -9.84 18.30 31.06
CA ARG A 51 -9.40 18.53 32.44
C ARG A 51 -8.02 19.18 32.54
N LEU A 52 -7.09 18.80 31.67
CA LEU A 52 -5.70 19.27 31.71
C LEU A 52 -5.55 20.68 31.11
N PHE A 53 -6.21 20.94 29.98
CA PHE A 53 -6.04 22.16 29.20
C PHE A 53 -7.26 23.09 29.19
N GLY A 54 -8.38 22.69 29.79
CA GLY A 54 -9.62 23.49 29.80
C GLY A 54 -10.33 23.52 28.44
N THR A 55 -10.06 22.54 27.57
CA THR A 55 -10.74 22.42 26.27
C THR A 55 -12.18 21.94 26.43
N ALA A 56 -12.95 22.00 25.33
CA ALA A 56 -14.34 21.58 25.27
C ALA A 56 -14.58 20.47 24.23
N PHE A 57 -13.62 19.56 24.07
CA PHE A 57 -13.75 18.41 23.18
C PHE A 57 -14.88 17.50 23.67
N GLN A 58 -15.55 16.82 22.74
CA GLN A 58 -16.70 15.99 23.07
C GLN A 58 -16.25 14.71 23.80
N GLU A 59 -16.79 14.46 24.99
CA GLU A 59 -16.48 13.26 25.78
C GLU A 59 -17.43 12.11 25.45
N MET A 60 -16.91 10.87 25.45
CA MET A 60 -17.70 9.65 25.27
C MET A 60 -18.83 9.54 26.30
N ASP A 61 -20.06 9.29 25.84
CA ASP A 61 -21.22 9.06 26.71
C ASP A 61 -21.04 7.73 27.45
N ASP A 62 -20.92 7.81 28.77
CA ASP A 62 -20.69 6.67 29.66
C ASP A 62 -21.84 5.63 29.66
N THR A 63 -23.03 5.97 29.12
CA THR A 63 -24.21 5.09 29.07
C THR A 63 -24.20 4.10 27.91
N ARG A 64 -23.43 4.37 26.84
CA ARG A 64 -23.21 3.44 25.73
C ARG A 64 -21.71 3.31 25.49
N ARG A 65 -21.15 2.11 25.64
CA ARG A 65 -19.76 1.80 25.22
C ARG A 65 -19.65 1.74 23.69
N GLN A 66 -20.01 2.83 23.04
CA GLN A 66 -19.83 3.11 21.63
C GLN A 66 -18.90 4.33 21.55
N GLN A 67 -18.09 4.41 20.50
CA GLN A 67 -17.41 5.67 20.20
C GLN A 67 -18.47 6.76 20.06
N THR A 68 -18.19 7.98 20.52
CA THR A 68 -19.19 9.03 20.82
C THR A 68 -19.99 9.61 19.64
N THR A 69 -20.06 8.93 18.51
CA THR A 69 -20.39 9.57 17.24
C THR A 69 -21.41 8.83 16.38
N LYS A 70 -22.13 7.85 16.93
CA LYS A 70 -23.28 7.25 16.22
C LYS A 70 -24.57 7.25 17.03
N GLY A 71 -25.37 8.31 16.86
CA GLY A 71 -26.72 8.37 17.40
C GLY A 71 -27.54 9.62 17.03
N THR A 72 -28.17 9.57 15.86
CA THR A 72 -29.45 10.22 15.48
C THR A 72 -29.60 11.76 15.57
N SER A 73 -29.91 12.34 14.39
CA SER A 73 -30.40 13.70 14.08
C SER A 73 -29.37 14.84 13.98
N GLU A 74 -29.18 15.31 12.75
CA GLU A 74 -28.71 16.66 12.31
C GLU A 74 -27.37 17.23 12.76
N PHE A 75 -26.55 16.52 13.54
CA PHE A 75 -25.13 16.87 13.73
C PHE A 75 -24.28 15.64 13.38
N LEU A 76 -23.76 15.60 12.16
CA LEU A 76 -22.74 14.62 11.75
C LEU A 76 -21.48 14.90 12.58
N VAL A 77 -21.25 14.10 13.62
CA VAL A 77 -20.05 14.21 14.45
C VAL A 77 -18.96 13.35 13.80
N GLY A 78 -18.06 13.98 13.06
CA GLY A 78 -17.04 13.27 12.28
C GLY A 78 -15.91 12.73 13.14
N ILE A 79 -15.54 11.46 12.92
CA ILE A 79 -14.24 10.90 13.30
C ILE A 79 -13.17 11.79 12.66
N GLY A 80 -12.19 12.27 13.41
CA GLY A 80 -11.31 13.29 12.87
C GLY A 80 -10.22 13.73 13.83
N ILE A 81 -9.41 14.67 13.34
CA ILE A 81 -8.45 15.38 14.17
C ILE A 81 -9.08 16.72 14.54
N TRP A 82 -9.21 17.00 15.83
CA TRP A 82 -9.75 18.26 16.34
C TRP A 82 -8.64 19.09 16.95
N MET A 83 -8.78 20.41 16.89
CA MET A 83 -7.80 21.32 17.48
C MET A 83 -8.47 22.48 18.22
N SER A 84 -7.93 22.84 19.38
CA SER A 84 -8.37 23.97 20.20
C SER A 84 -7.17 24.54 20.97
N PRO A 85 -7.08 25.86 21.16
CA PRO A 85 -6.16 26.43 22.14
C PRO A 85 -6.53 25.98 23.56
N ALA A 86 -5.53 25.89 24.44
CA ALA A 86 -5.75 25.75 25.87
C ALA A 86 -6.37 27.02 26.46
N ASP A 87 -7.13 26.86 27.55
CA ASP A 87 -7.85 27.96 28.20
C ASP A 87 -6.88 28.89 28.97
N GLU A 88 -5.84 28.34 29.60
CA GLU A 88 -4.85 29.12 30.35
C GLU A 88 -3.83 29.86 29.48
N ASP A 89 -3.49 29.29 28.32
CA ASP A 89 -2.53 29.88 27.39
C ASP A 89 -2.90 29.53 25.95
N ARG A 90 -3.34 30.55 25.19
CA ARG A 90 -3.77 30.38 23.79
C ARG A 90 -2.62 30.04 22.83
N SER A 91 -1.37 30.24 23.25
CA SER A 91 -0.19 29.81 22.49
C SER A 91 0.02 28.30 22.54
N VAL A 92 -0.68 27.58 23.43
CA VAL A 92 -0.66 26.12 23.49
C VAL A 92 -1.86 25.57 22.71
N LEU A 93 -1.59 25.04 21.52
CA LEU A 93 -2.57 24.42 20.64
C LEU A 93 -2.69 22.93 20.97
N ILE A 94 -3.89 22.50 21.31
CA ILE A 94 -4.19 21.12 21.70
C ILE A 94 -4.87 20.41 20.55
N MET A 95 -4.34 19.27 20.16
CA MET A 95 -4.86 18.44 19.09
C MET A 95 -5.35 17.10 19.64
N ASP A 96 -6.65 16.84 19.47
CA ASP A 96 -7.31 15.60 19.83
C ASP A 96 -7.41 14.69 18.61
N VAL A 97 -6.78 13.52 18.68
CA VAL A 97 -6.69 12.56 17.57
C VAL A 97 -7.68 11.44 17.84
N GLU A 98 -8.91 11.60 17.36
CA GLU A 98 -9.93 10.58 17.58
C GLU A 98 -9.77 9.40 16.61
N GLY A 99 -10.13 8.21 17.09
CA GLY A 99 -10.31 7.03 16.26
C GLY A 99 -9.07 6.17 16.03
N THR A 100 -8.10 6.17 16.96
CA THR A 100 -6.88 5.33 16.91
C THR A 100 -7.06 3.93 17.49
N ASP A 101 -8.22 3.64 18.10
CA ASP A 101 -8.58 2.34 18.68
C ASP A 101 -10.11 2.15 18.62
N GLY A 102 -10.67 2.38 17.43
CA GLY A 102 -12.12 2.38 17.21
C GLY A 102 -12.61 1.07 16.61
N ARG A 103 -13.40 0.28 17.36
CA ARG A 103 -14.03 -0.98 16.88
C ARG A 103 -14.79 -0.81 15.55
N GLU A 104 -15.28 0.39 15.27
CA GLU A 104 -16.14 0.69 14.12
C GLU A 104 -15.42 0.69 12.76
N ARG A 105 -14.09 0.79 12.74
CA ARG A 105 -13.29 0.75 11.49
C ARG A 105 -12.67 -0.62 11.20
N GLY A 106 -12.83 -1.58 12.13
CA GLY A 106 -12.43 -2.97 11.93
C GLY A 106 -10.92 -3.10 11.64
N GLU A 107 -10.57 -3.71 10.51
CA GLU A 107 -9.18 -3.94 10.10
C GLU A 107 -8.56 -2.76 9.32
N ASN A 108 -9.33 -1.71 9.00
CA ASN A 108 -8.83 -0.57 8.23
C ASN A 108 -8.13 0.45 9.14
N GLN A 109 -6.82 0.23 9.35
CA GLN A 109 -5.93 1.06 10.17
C GLN A 109 -5.30 2.24 9.39
N ASP A 110 -5.70 2.48 8.15
CA ASP A 110 -5.08 3.52 7.30
C ASP A 110 -5.18 4.90 7.94
N PHE A 111 -6.39 5.27 8.35
CA PHE A 111 -6.61 6.55 9.01
C PHE A 111 -5.86 6.67 10.33
N GLU A 112 -5.79 5.60 11.13
CA GLU A 112 -5.08 5.60 12.41
C GLU A 112 -3.58 5.88 12.22
N ARG A 113 -2.99 5.30 11.17
CA ARG A 113 -1.59 5.52 10.79
C ARG A 113 -1.36 6.93 10.29
N LYS A 114 -2.22 7.39 9.37
CA LYS A 114 -2.13 8.74 8.79
C LYS A 114 -2.32 9.82 9.87
N SER A 115 -3.30 9.65 10.76
CA SER A 115 -3.58 10.60 11.84
C SER A 115 -2.48 10.61 12.90
N ALA A 116 -1.94 9.44 13.28
CA ALA A 116 -0.81 9.35 14.21
C ALA A 116 0.47 9.95 13.63
N LEU A 117 0.77 9.69 12.34
CA LEU A 117 1.91 10.27 11.64
C LEU A 117 1.79 11.78 11.50
N PHE A 118 0.60 12.27 11.15
CA PHE A 118 0.31 13.69 11.10
C PHE A 118 0.58 14.34 12.45
N SER A 119 0.03 13.74 13.50
CA SER A 119 0.18 14.20 14.87
C SER A 119 1.62 14.27 15.33
N LEU A 120 2.39 13.21 15.08
CA LEU A 120 3.81 13.20 15.39
C LEU A 120 4.55 14.27 14.59
N SER A 121 4.18 14.52 13.34
CA SER A 121 4.90 15.45 12.46
C SER A 121 4.65 16.91 12.80
N VAL A 122 3.41 17.28 13.15
CA VAL A 122 3.04 18.67 13.45
C VAL A 122 3.24 19.07 14.92
N SER A 123 3.22 18.12 15.86
CA SER A 123 3.35 18.42 17.29
C SER A 123 4.81 18.49 17.76
N GLN A 124 5.03 19.29 18.81
CA GLN A 124 6.27 19.30 19.58
C GLN A 124 6.18 18.29 20.73
N ILE A 125 4.99 18.11 21.29
CA ILE A 125 4.70 17.17 22.36
C ILE A 125 3.61 16.21 21.89
N LEU A 126 3.92 14.93 21.85
CA LEU A 126 2.94 13.86 21.61
C LEU A 126 2.66 13.15 22.93
N ILE A 127 1.42 13.24 23.40
CA ILE A 127 0.92 12.52 24.56
C ILE A 127 0.41 11.16 24.09
N VAL A 128 0.99 10.08 24.63
CA VAL A 128 0.55 8.70 24.39
C VAL A 128 -0.26 8.25 25.62
N ASN A 129 -1.58 8.21 25.48
CA ASN A 129 -2.50 7.86 26.55
C ASN A 129 -2.74 6.34 26.57
N LEU A 130 -2.24 5.67 27.60
CA LEU A 130 -2.26 4.21 27.75
C LEU A 130 -2.93 3.82 29.07
N TRP A 131 -3.57 2.66 29.15
CA TRP A 131 -4.00 2.09 30.42
C TRP A 131 -2.84 1.32 31.09
N GLU A 132 -2.76 1.30 32.42
CA GLU A 132 -1.73 0.55 33.15
C GLU A 132 -1.66 -0.93 32.70
N HIS A 133 -2.82 -1.59 32.57
CA HIS A 133 -2.91 -2.99 32.15
C HIS A 133 -2.49 -3.25 30.69
N SER A 134 -2.42 -2.21 29.86
CA SER A 134 -1.92 -2.32 28.48
C SER A 134 -0.39 -2.30 28.42
N VAL A 135 0.29 -1.83 29.47
CA VAL A 135 1.75 -1.78 29.51
C VAL A 135 2.33 -3.20 29.43
N GLY A 136 3.26 -3.43 28.51
CA GLY A 136 3.84 -4.75 28.22
C GLY A 136 3.06 -5.58 27.18
N LEU A 137 1.90 -5.11 26.70
CA LEU A 137 1.16 -5.74 25.59
C LEU A 137 1.47 -5.04 24.27
N TYR A 138 1.93 -5.80 23.26
CA TYR A 138 2.30 -5.23 21.96
C TYR A 138 1.12 -4.56 21.23
N ASN A 139 -0.02 -5.25 21.14
CA ASN A 139 -1.22 -4.71 20.49
C ASN A 139 -1.97 -3.75 21.43
N GLY A 140 -2.07 -4.08 22.72
CA GLY A 140 -2.82 -3.28 23.71
C GLY A 140 -2.19 -1.92 24.00
N ALA A 141 -0.88 -1.76 23.79
CA ALA A 141 -0.19 -0.48 23.94
C ALA A 141 -0.01 0.28 22.61
N SER A 142 -0.67 -0.15 21.52
CA SER A 142 -0.55 0.47 20.19
C SER A 142 0.91 0.52 19.65
N MET A 143 1.76 -0.42 20.06
CA MET A 143 3.19 -0.42 19.71
C MET A 143 3.43 -0.70 18.23
N GLY A 144 2.59 -1.54 17.60
CA GLY A 144 2.64 -1.76 16.16
C GLY A 144 2.37 -0.49 15.35
N LEU A 145 1.44 0.36 15.82
CA LEU A 145 1.13 1.63 15.19
C LEU A 145 2.28 2.62 15.35
N LEU A 146 2.86 2.74 16.56
CA LEU A 146 4.05 3.57 16.79
C LEU A 146 5.24 3.15 15.94
N LYS A 147 5.45 1.84 15.72
CA LYS A 147 6.51 1.33 14.84
C LYS A 147 6.40 1.92 13.44
N THR A 148 5.24 1.76 12.80
CA THR A 148 5.01 2.28 11.43
C THR A 148 5.11 3.80 11.39
N VAL A 149 4.56 4.48 12.40
CA VAL A 149 4.59 5.96 12.48
C VAL A 149 6.02 6.49 12.59
N PHE A 150 6.87 5.89 13.44
CA PHE A 150 8.28 6.31 13.54
C PHE A 150 9.06 6.04 12.26
N GLU A 151 8.85 4.88 11.64
CA GLU A 151 9.52 4.51 10.39
C GLU A 151 9.25 5.53 9.28
N VAL A 152 7.97 5.85 9.07
CA VAL A 152 7.57 6.79 8.01
C VAL A 152 7.92 8.23 8.38
N HIS A 153 7.85 8.62 9.66
CA HIS A 153 8.27 9.94 10.12
C HIS A 153 9.75 10.20 9.84
N LEU A 154 10.61 9.21 10.14
CA LEU A 154 12.04 9.26 9.84
C LEU A 154 12.32 9.40 8.34
N GLN A 155 11.54 8.73 7.50
CA GLN A 155 11.74 8.74 6.04
C GLN A 155 11.23 10.04 5.39
N LEU A 156 10.12 10.59 5.85
CA LEU A 156 9.45 11.70 5.15
C LEU A 156 9.75 13.08 5.73
N PHE A 157 9.92 13.17 7.05
CA PHE A 157 9.87 14.46 7.75
C PHE A 157 11.13 14.75 8.54
N GLN A 158 11.83 13.74 9.03
CA GLN A 158 13.04 13.96 9.81
C GLN A 158 14.24 14.34 8.94
N GLN A 159 14.93 15.41 9.33
CA GLN A 159 16.19 15.89 8.74
C GLN A 159 17.23 16.13 9.85
N PRO A 160 18.54 16.10 9.53
CA PRO A 160 19.58 16.33 10.53
C PRO A 160 19.52 17.78 11.02
N GLY A 161 19.63 17.98 12.34
CA GLY A 161 19.56 19.30 12.95
C GLY A 161 18.15 19.81 13.26
N MET A 162 17.10 19.04 12.97
CA MET A 162 15.76 19.34 13.49
C MET A 162 15.70 19.21 15.01
N ALA A 163 14.84 20.02 15.63
CA ALA A 163 14.54 19.96 17.06
C ALA A 163 14.04 18.57 17.48
N LYS A 164 14.35 18.19 18.73
CA LYS A 164 13.78 16.98 19.32
C LYS A 164 12.29 17.15 19.52
N LYS A 165 11.57 16.03 19.63
CA LYS A 165 10.16 16.00 20.04
C LYS A 165 10.03 15.33 21.40
N LEU A 166 8.99 15.65 22.15
CA LEU A 166 8.71 15.02 23.44
C LEU A 166 7.60 13.98 23.29
N LEU A 167 7.86 12.75 23.74
CA LEU A 167 6.85 11.73 23.96
C LEU A 167 6.50 11.65 25.43
N LEU A 168 5.27 12.06 25.78
CA LEU A 168 4.74 12.00 27.13
C LEU A 168 3.77 10.82 27.25
N PHE A 169 4.20 9.77 27.94
CA PHE A 169 3.35 8.62 28.22
C PHE A 169 2.50 8.88 29.47
N VAL A 170 1.18 8.95 29.28
CA VAL A 170 0.20 9.09 30.35
C VAL A 170 -0.40 7.73 30.63
N ILE A 171 -0.05 7.16 31.79
CA ILE A 171 -0.52 5.85 32.24
C ILE A 171 -1.77 6.05 33.10
N ARG A 172 -2.91 5.63 32.56
CA ARG A 172 -4.25 5.76 33.13
C ARG A 172 -4.59 4.61 34.05
N ASP A 173 -5.46 4.91 35.01
CA ASP A 173 -5.92 3.99 36.06
C ASP A 173 -4.75 3.37 36.82
N PHE A 174 -3.75 4.20 37.13
CA PHE A 174 -2.57 3.79 37.87
C PHE A 174 -2.92 3.49 39.34
N GLU A 175 -2.95 2.21 39.69
CA GLU A 175 -3.26 1.75 41.05
C GLU A 175 -2.05 1.79 41.98
N GLY A 176 -0.83 1.75 41.41
CA GLY A 176 0.43 1.78 42.15
C GLY A 176 0.88 0.41 42.68
N SER A 177 0.21 -0.68 42.28
CA SER A 177 0.65 -2.05 42.56
C SER A 177 2.00 -2.33 41.91
N THR A 178 2.19 -1.85 40.68
CA THR A 178 3.49 -1.80 40.00
C THR A 178 4.08 -0.40 40.14
N PRO A 179 5.30 -0.22 40.68
CA PRO A 179 5.94 1.09 40.74
C PRO A 179 6.07 1.71 39.35
N LEU A 180 5.79 3.02 39.24
CA LEU A 180 5.83 3.74 37.95
C LEU A 180 7.16 3.50 37.22
N ILE A 181 8.29 3.55 37.93
CA ILE A 181 9.63 3.31 37.36
C ILE A 181 9.77 1.97 36.62
N ASN A 182 9.07 0.92 37.06
CA ASN A 182 9.09 -0.37 36.38
C ASN A 182 8.29 -0.35 35.08
N LEU A 183 7.16 0.36 35.08
CA LEU A 183 6.38 0.61 33.86
C LEU A 183 7.17 1.46 32.87
N GLU A 184 7.87 2.50 33.36
CA GLU A 184 8.78 3.33 32.54
C GLU A 184 9.87 2.48 31.88
N ASN A 185 10.56 1.64 32.66
CA ASN A 185 11.62 0.77 32.15
C ASN A 185 11.10 -0.20 31.09
N THR A 186 9.89 -0.75 31.30
CA THR A 186 9.23 -1.63 30.34
C THR A 186 8.94 -0.90 29.03
N LEU A 187 8.32 0.28 29.10
CA LEU A 187 8.00 1.08 27.93
C LEU A 187 9.27 1.56 27.19
N ARG A 188 10.32 1.97 27.91
CA ARG A 188 11.61 2.33 27.31
C ARG A 188 12.22 1.16 26.53
N SER A 189 12.26 -0.02 27.15
CA SER A 189 12.76 -1.24 26.50
C SER A 189 11.95 -1.61 25.26
N ASP A 190 10.62 -1.48 25.33
CA ASP A 190 9.75 -1.73 24.18
C ASP A 190 10.00 -0.75 23.04
N LEU A 191 10.12 0.55 23.35
CA LEU A 191 10.44 1.59 22.37
C LEU A 191 11.82 1.39 21.74
N ASP A 192 12.83 1.03 22.53
CA ASP A 192 14.19 0.75 22.03
C ASP A 192 14.18 -0.45 21.09
N ARG A 193 13.42 -1.50 21.43
CA ARG A 193 13.26 -2.68 20.57
C ARG A 193 12.57 -2.33 19.26
N ILE A 194 11.51 -1.54 19.32
CA ILE A 194 10.80 -1.04 18.13
C ILE A 194 11.77 -0.22 17.27
N TRP A 195 12.49 0.72 17.88
CA TRP A 195 13.42 1.62 17.22
C TRP A 195 14.55 0.88 16.50
N ARG A 196 15.11 -0.17 17.10
CA ARG A 196 16.13 -1.03 16.44
C ARG A 196 15.57 -1.83 15.27
N GLY A 197 14.27 -2.14 15.29
CA GLY A 197 13.59 -2.90 14.24
C GLY A 197 13.00 -2.07 13.09
N LEU A 198 13.27 -0.76 13.04
CA LEU A 198 12.82 0.15 11.96
C LEU A 198 13.77 0.12 10.76
N SER A 199 13.24 0.27 9.55
CA SER A 199 14.06 0.49 8.34
C SER A 199 14.47 1.98 8.27
N LYS A 200 15.59 2.32 8.92
CA LYS A 200 16.08 3.71 9.00
C LYS A 200 16.81 4.14 7.72
N PRO A 201 16.63 5.39 7.25
CA PRO A 201 17.48 6.00 6.24
C PRO A 201 18.96 5.99 6.66
N GLU A 202 19.87 6.02 5.70
CA GLU A 202 21.32 5.88 5.94
C GLU A 202 21.86 6.90 6.97
N MET A 203 21.38 8.13 6.90
CA MET A 203 21.71 9.23 7.82
C MET A 203 21.29 9.01 9.29
N PHE A 204 20.33 8.11 9.56
CA PHE A 204 19.84 7.80 10.91
C PHE A 204 20.12 6.35 11.31
N ARG A 205 20.97 5.63 10.57
CA ARG A 205 21.21 4.19 10.77
C ARG A 205 21.66 3.86 12.19
N GLU A 206 22.53 4.70 12.76
CA GLU A 206 23.10 4.54 14.11
C GLU A 206 22.38 5.35 15.19
N ALA A 207 21.37 6.14 14.83
CA ALA A 207 20.66 6.99 15.79
C ALA A 207 19.85 6.15 16.79
N GLU A 208 19.90 6.54 18.06
CA GLU A 208 19.04 6.04 19.13
C GLU A 208 17.74 6.82 19.21
N ILE A 209 16.70 6.26 19.84
CA ILE A 209 15.41 6.97 19.96
C ILE A 209 15.57 8.28 20.73
N THR A 210 16.45 8.29 21.74
CA THR A 210 16.76 9.44 22.59
C THR A 210 17.50 10.56 21.88
N ASP A 211 18.06 10.31 20.69
CA ASP A 211 18.68 11.35 19.88
C ASP A 211 17.63 12.25 19.23
N LEU A 212 16.42 11.73 18.99
CA LEU A 212 15.31 12.44 18.34
C LEU A 212 14.14 12.74 19.28
N PHE A 213 13.93 11.89 20.29
CA PHE A 213 12.78 11.95 21.18
C PHE A 213 13.18 11.96 22.64
N ASP A 214 12.66 12.93 23.40
CA ASP A 214 12.70 12.84 24.85
C ASP A 214 11.48 12.07 25.36
N LEU A 215 11.71 11.19 26.34
CA LEU A 215 10.67 10.31 26.88
C LEU A 215 10.37 10.68 28.33
N LYS A 216 9.11 11.03 28.61
CA LYS A 216 8.59 11.33 29.95
C LYS A 216 7.36 10.47 30.24
N PHE A 217 7.13 10.19 31.52
CA PHE A 217 6.09 9.30 31.98
C PHE A 217 5.37 9.90 33.18
N VAL A 218 4.05 9.70 33.25
CA VAL A 218 3.21 10.12 34.37
C VAL A 218 2.10 9.11 34.59
N GLY A 219 1.85 8.74 35.84
CA GLY A 219 0.71 7.92 36.24
C GLY A 219 -0.43 8.80 36.71
N LEU A 220 -1.65 8.54 36.25
CA LEU A 220 -2.89 9.17 36.71
C LEU A 220 -3.77 8.13 37.40
N ALA A 221 -4.25 8.43 38.60
CA ALA A 221 -5.16 7.56 39.33
C ALA A 221 -6.48 7.30 38.58
N HIS A 222 -7.24 6.30 39.03
CA HIS A 222 -8.48 5.91 38.37
C HIS A 222 -9.55 7.03 38.43
N LYS A 223 -10.02 7.50 37.27
CA LYS A 223 -10.98 8.63 37.14
C LYS A 223 -12.22 8.49 38.04
N ARG A 224 -12.88 7.31 38.01
CA ARG A 224 -14.12 7.05 38.77
C ARG A 224 -13.89 6.62 40.22
N LEU A 225 -13.01 5.66 40.46
CA LEU A 225 -12.79 5.08 41.80
C LEU A 225 -11.98 6.00 42.73
N GLN A 226 -11.12 6.85 42.17
CA GLN A 226 -10.21 7.73 42.91
C GLN A 226 -10.27 9.17 42.38
N ALA A 227 -11.48 9.71 42.20
CA ALA A 227 -11.71 11.01 41.54
C ALA A 227 -10.89 12.17 42.14
N ASN A 228 -10.76 12.25 43.48
CA ASN A 228 -9.98 13.30 44.13
C ASN A 228 -8.50 13.22 43.76
N LYS A 229 -7.92 12.02 43.88
CA LYS A 229 -6.52 11.78 43.52
C LYS A 229 -6.27 12.01 42.03
N PHE A 230 -7.19 11.58 41.17
CA PHE A 230 -7.12 11.85 39.74
C PHE A 230 -7.08 13.36 39.44
N ASN A 231 -7.93 14.15 40.10
CA ASN A 231 -7.92 15.61 39.94
C ASN A 231 -6.60 16.22 40.45
N GLU A 232 -6.06 15.75 41.57
CA GLU A 232 -4.76 16.16 42.07
C GLU A 232 -3.63 15.80 41.09
N ASP A 233 -3.62 14.57 40.56
CA ASP A 233 -2.64 14.11 39.58
C ASP A 233 -2.71 14.95 38.29
N VAL A 234 -3.91 15.28 37.81
CA VAL A 234 -4.11 16.17 36.64
C VAL A 234 -3.63 17.59 36.95
N LEU A 235 -3.90 18.13 38.14
CA LEU A 235 -3.39 19.44 38.55
C LEU A 235 -1.86 19.48 38.62
N ASN A 236 -1.24 18.39 39.10
CA ASN A 236 0.21 18.23 39.12
C ASN A 236 0.77 18.16 37.70
N LEU A 237 0.13 17.39 36.81
CA LEU A 237 0.52 17.33 35.40
C LEU A 237 0.38 18.69 34.72
N LYS A 238 -0.65 19.45 35.07
CA LYS A 238 -0.87 20.82 34.56
C LYS A 238 0.30 21.75 34.88
N GLN A 239 0.95 21.59 36.03
CA GLN A 239 2.17 22.34 36.36
C GLN A 239 3.29 22.10 35.35
N TRP A 240 3.41 20.89 34.80
CA TRP A 240 4.45 20.57 33.82
C TRP A 240 4.24 21.35 32.51
N PHE A 241 3.01 21.74 32.19
CA PHE A 241 2.70 22.51 30.98
C PHE A 241 2.78 24.02 31.19
N PHE A 242 2.33 24.53 32.34
CA PHE A 242 2.11 25.97 32.53
C PHE A 242 3.04 26.62 33.58
N ASN A 243 3.69 25.86 34.45
CA ASN A 243 4.58 26.41 35.48
C ASN A 243 6.05 26.32 35.07
N LYS A 244 6.60 27.46 34.61
CA LYS A 244 8.00 27.60 34.18
C LYS A 244 9.04 27.32 35.28
N GLN A 245 8.64 27.32 36.55
CA GLN A 245 9.54 27.05 37.68
C GLN A 245 9.56 25.55 38.06
N ASP A 246 8.66 24.75 37.50
CA ASP A 246 8.62 23.31 37.75
C ASP A 246 9.84 22.64 37.12
N ALA A 247 10.50 21.76 37.87
CA ALA A 247 11.66 21.01 37.38
C ALA A 247 11.32 20.08 36.19
N LYS A 248 10.03 19.77 36.00
CA LYS A 248 9.49 18.94 34.92
C LYS A 248 8.75 19.76 33.86
N TYR A 249 8.97 21.07 33.80
CA TYR A 249 8.38 21.92 32.76
C TYR A 249 8.71 21.39 31.34
N LEU A 250 7.67 21.24 30.51
CA LEU A 250 7.75 20.57 29.21
C LEU A 250 7.88 21.52 28.02
N MET A 251 7.48 22.78 28.17
CA MET A 251 7.48 23.77 27.07
C MET A 251 8.86 24.40 26.89
N ASN A 252 9.87 23.55 26.72
CA ASN A 252 11.25 23.98 26.54
C ASN A 252 11.49 24.45 25.10
N LYS A 253 12.43 25.39 24.95
CA LYS A 253 12.81 25.94 23.63
C LYS A 253 13.41 24.89 22.70
N GLU A 254 13.91 23.78 23.26
CA GLU A 254 14.55 22.67 22.54
C GLU A 254 13.60 21.91 21.60
N TYR A 255 12.28 22.04 21.82
CA TYR A 255 11.27 21.37 21.01
C TYR A 255 10.63 22.30 19.97
N LYS A 256 11.03 23.57 19.89
CA LYS A 256 10.38 24.54 19.00
C LYS A 256 10.65 24.23 17.53
N ASN A 257 9.60 24.36 16.73
CA ASN A 257 9.70 24.25 15.28
C ASN A 257 10.01 25.63 14.69
N ASP A 258 10.75 25.66 13.58
CA ASP A 258 11.10 26.90 12.85
C ASP A 258 9.95 27.44 11.98
N ILE A 259 8.70 27.23 12.41
CA ILE A 259 7.50 27.64 11.67
C ILE A 259 6.82 28.73 12.50
N PRO A 260 6.57 29.92 11.95
CA PRO A 260 5.83 30.95 12.65
C PRO A 260 4.32 30.63 12.65
N SER A 261 3.60 31.16 13.64
CA SER A 261 2.21 30.83 13.89
C SER A 261 1.25 31.20 12.76
N ASP A 262 1.56 32.24 11.97
CA ASP A 262 0.83 32.61 10.75
C ASP A 262 1.04 31.61 9.58
N GLY A 263 2.20 30.96 9.53
CA GLY A 263 2.54 29.91 8.58
C GLY A 263 2.01 28.52 8.96
N PHE A 264 1.54 28.33 10.19
CA PHE A 264 1.17 27.02 10.72
C PHE A 264 0.07 26.33 9.90
N SER A 265 -0.95 27.07 9.44
CA SER A 265 -2.06 26.49 8.67
C SER A 265 -1.57 25.84 7.37
N LYS A 266 -0.72 26.55 6.62
CA LYS A 266 -0.16 26.07 5.35
C LYS A 266 0.82 24.91 5.57
N TYR A 267 1.59 24.96 6.65
CA TYR A 267 2.47 23.86 7.03
C TYR A 267 1.65 22.59 7.34
N ALA A 268 0.61 22.70 8.17
CA ALA A 268 -0.24 21.57 8.51
C ALA A 268 -0.90 20.96 7.27
N ASP A 269 -1.45 21.78 6.36
CA ASP A 269 -2.04 21.31 5.10
C ASP A 269 -1.01 20.55 4.24
N ALA A 270 0.18 21.14 4.03
CA ALA A 270 1.25 20.51 3.25
C ALA A 270 1.74 19.19 3.85
N ILE A 271 1.82 19.08 5.18
CA ILE A 271 2.15 17.81 5.86
C ILE A 271 1.05 16.78 5.61
N TRP A 272 -0.22 17.17 5.72
CA TRP A 272 -1.35 16.26 5.49
C TRP A 272 -1.39 15.77 4.04
N GLU A 273 -1.23 16.67 3.06
CA GLU A 273 -1.16 16.30 1.64
C GLU A 273 -0.02 15.30 1.35
N LYS A 274 1.16 15.52 1.95
CA LYS A 274 2.30 14.60 1.82
C LYS A 274 2.03 13.23 2.44
N ILE A 275 1.24 13.16 3.51
CA ILE A 275 0.84 11.91 4.16
C ILE A 275 -0.19 11.17 3.31
N VAL A 276 -1.24 11.85 2.86
CA VAL A 276 -2.33 11.24 2.08
C VAL A 276 -1.85 10.78 0.70
N SER A 277 -0.91 11.49 0.08
CA SER A 277 -0.33 11.12 -1.21
C SER A 277 0.71 10.00 -1.14
N ASN A 278 1.15 9.60 0.07
CA ASN A 278 2.17 8.57 0.22
C ASN A 278 1.56 7.16 0.16
N LYS A 279 1.85 6.44 -0.94
CA LYS A 279 1.40 5.07 -1.19
C LYS A 279 2.03 4.02 -0.27
N ASP A 280 3.17 4.30 0.36
CA ASP A 280 3.81 3.37 1.31
C ASP A 280 3.02 3.27 2.63
N LEU A 281 2.15 4.25 2.90
CA LEU A 281 1.18 4.19 4.00
C LEU A 281 -0.07 3.39 3.66
N ASP A 282 -0.37 3.19 2.37
CA ASP A 282 -1.48 2.37 1.89
C ASP A 282 -1.11 0.89 2.02
N LEU A 283 -1.11 0.42 3.26
CA LEU A 283 -0.83 -0.97 3.60
C LEU A 283 -2.11 -1.80 3.40
N PRO A 284 -2.05 -2.87 2.59
CA PRO A 284 -3.18 -3.77 2.43
C PRO A 284 -3.64 -4.30 3.79
N THR A 285 -4.96 -4.44 3.95
CA THR A 285 -5.57 -5.11 5.10
C THR A 285 -5.10 -6.56 5.20
N GLN A 286 -5.26 -7.18 6.38
CA GLN A 286 -4.90 -8.60 6.57
C GLN A 286 -5.67 -9.50 5.60
N GLN A 287 -6.95 -9.17 5.36
CA GLN A 287 -7.79 -9.86 4.38
C GLN A 287 -7.28 -9.70 2.94
N GLU A 288 -6.83 -8.52 2.54
CA GLU A 288 -6.26 -8.28 1.22
C GLU A 288 -4.94 -9.01 1.02
N LEU A 289 -4.05 -8.97 2.03
CA LEU A 289 -2.78 -9.70 1.98
C LEU A 289 -3.01 -11.21 1.85
N LEU A 290 -3.97 -11.75 2.63
CA LEU A 290 -4.35 -13.16 2.54
C LEU A 290 -4.96 -13.50 1.18
N ALA A 291 -5.85 -12.65 0.66
CA ALA A 291 -6.44 -12.83 -0.66
C ALA A 291 -5.37 -12.85 -1.75
N GLN A 292 -4.39 -11.95 -1.67
CA GLN A 292 -3.28 -11.88 -2.61
C GLN A 292 -2.43 -13.17 -2.58
N TYR A 293 -2.03 -13.61 -1.39
CA TYR A 293 -1.29 -14.86 -1.20
C TYR A 293 -2.06 -16.07 -1.73
N ARG A 294 -3.37 -16.17 -1.46
CA ARG A 294 -4.19 -17.28 -1.90
C ARG A 294 -4.45 -17.27 -3.40
N CYS A 295 -4.72 -16.11 -4.00
CA CYS A 295 -4.85 -16.00 -5.45
C CYS A 295 -3.54 -16.35 -6.15
N ASP A 296 -2.39 -15.99 -5.58
CA ASP A 296 -1.07 -16.40 -6.09
C ASP A 296 -0.86 -17.91 -6.05
N GLU A 297 -1.19 -18.55 -4.93
CA GLU A 297 -1.10 -20.01 -4.79
C GLU A 297 -1.98 -20.73 -5.82
N ILE A 298 -3.23 -20.29 -5.98
CA ILE A 298 -4.18 -20.85 -6.95
C ILE A 298 -3.67 -20.64 -8.38
N MET A 299 -3.23 -19.43 -8.72
CA MET A 299 -2.66 -19.11 -10.04
C MET A 299 -1.48 -20.02 -10.37
N ASN A 300 -0.53 -20.16 -9.45
CA ASN A 300 0.67 -20.98 -9.66
C ASN A 300 0.31 -22.47 -9.82
N ASN A 301 -0.68 -22.96 -9.06
CA ASN A 301 -1.17 -24.33 -9.21
C ASN A 301 -1.80 -24.55 -10.59
N SER A 302 -2.72 -23.68 -11.02
CA SER A 302 -3.34 -23.76 -12.36
C SER A 302 -2.30 -23.66 -13.48
N LEU A 303 -1.33 -22.75 -13.35
CA LEU A 303 -0.26 -22.58 -14.32
C LEU A 303 0.68 -23.80 -14.37
N SER A 304 0.95 -24.45 -13.23
CA SER A 304 1.78 -25.67 -13.20
C SER A 304 1.16 -26.82 -13.99
N ILE A 305 -0.18 -26.96 -13.91
CA ILE A 305 -0.94 -27.95 -14.68
C ILE A 305 -0.84 -27.62 -16.17
N PHE A 306 -1.06 -26.36 -16.54
CA PHE A 306 -0.95 -25.90 -17.92
C PHE A 306 0.47 -26.07 -18.49
N THR A 307 1.49 -25.81 -17.68
CA THR A 307 2.91 -25.97 -18.07
C THR A 307 3.23 -27.44 -18.39
N ARG A 308 2.65 -28.40 -17.64
CA ARG A 308 2.78 -29.83 -17.95
C ARG A 308 2.14 -30.20 -19.29
N VAL A 309 0.97 -29.62 -19.60
CA VAL A 309 0.31 -29.79 -20.90
C VAL A 309 1.18 -29.22 -22.02
N CYS A 310 1.74 -28.01 -21.82
CA CYS A 310 2.67 -27.40 -22.75
C CYS A 310 3.92 -28.26 -22.99
N HIS A 311 4.49 -28.84 -21.94
CA HIS A 311 5.64 -29.75 -22.08
C HIS A 311 5.28 -31.01 -22.87
N ALA A 312 4.11 -31.61 -22.62
CA ALA A 312 3.66 -32.78 -23.36
C ALA A 312 3.51 -32.45 -24.86
N LYS A 313 2.90 -31.31 -25.19
CA LYS A 313 2.76 -30.85 -26.58
C LYS A 313 4.08 -30.44 -27.21
N ARG A 314 5.04 -29.88 -26.44
CA ARG A 314 6.38 -29.59 -26.93
C ARG A 314 7.08 -30.84 -27.45
N ASN A 315 7.01 -31.95 -26.72
CA ASN A 315 7.61 -33.22 -27.15
C ASN A 315 7.02 -33.72 -28.48
N ILE A 316 5.71 -33.50 -28.71
CA ILE A 316 5.06 -33.83 -29.98
C ILE A 316 5.61 -32.92 -31.09
N LEU A 317 5.73 -31.61 -30.81
CA LEU A 317 6.24 -30.61 -31.75
C LEU A 317 7.71 -30.80 -32.16
N GLU A 318 8.50 -31.55 -31.38
CA GLU A 318 9.88 -31.89 -31.74
C GLU A 318 9.94 -32.88 -32.92
N GLU A 319 8.91 -33.71 -33.11
CA GLU A 319 8.85 -34.74 -34.15
C GLU A 319 7.89 -34.36 -35.29
N GLU A 320 6.69 -33.87 -34.96
CA GLU A 320 5.60 -33.62 -35.91
C GLU A 320 4.90 -32.28 -35.67
N ILE A 321 3.98 -31.90 -36.56
CA ILE A 321 3.11 -30.72 -36.34
C ILE A 321 1.83 -31.12 -35.62
N ILE A 322 1.22 -30.16 -34.91
CA ILE A 322 -0.15 -30.32 -34.39
C ILE A 322 -1.11 -29.72 -35.42
N GLU A 323 -1.98 -30.51 -36.03
CA GLU A 323 -2.85 -30.06 -37.14
C GLU A 323 -3.91 -29.03 -36.70
N ASP A 324 -4.49 -29.21 -35.50
CA ASP A 324 -5.51 -28.29 -34.94
C ASP A 324 -4.96 -27.52 -33.72
N PHE A 325 -3.72 -27.02 -33.86
CA PHE A 325 -2.96 -26.33 -32.81
C PHE A 325 -3.79 -25.23 -32.11
N LYS A 326 -4.49 -24.38 -32.88
CA LYS A 326 -5.34 -23.32 -32.33
C LYS A 326 -6.43 -23.87 -31.41
N GLU A 327 -7.20 -24.85 -31.88
CA GLU A 327 -8.34 -25.38 -31.14
C GLU A 327 -7.89 -26.08 -29.86
N GLU A 328 -6.82 -26.88 -29.94
CA GLU A 328 -6.27 -27.57 -28.77
C GLU A 328 -5.79 -26.60 -27.69
N PHE A 329 -5.02 -25.57 -28.06
CA PHE A 329 -4.51 -24.60 -27.08
C PHE A 329 -5.59 -23.67 -26.54
N GLU A 330 -6.64 -23.35 -27.31
CA GLU A 330 -7.80 -22.61 -26.78
C GLU A 330 -8.57 -23.44 -25.74
N ILE A 331 -8.73 -24.76 -25.95
CA ILE A 331 -9.35 -25.65 -24.96
C ILE A 331 -8.51 -25.69 -23.68
N ASP A 332 -7.20 -25.89 -23.80
CA ASP A 332 -6.30 -25.98 -22.64
C ASP A 332 -6.21 -24.64 -21.88
N LYS A 333 -6.17 -23.52 -22.61
CA LYS A 333 -6.23 -22.16 -22.04
C LYS A 333 -7.53 -21.95 -21.27
N ASN A 334 -8.68 -22.22 -21.87
CA ASN A 334 -9.98 -22.02 -21.23
C ASN A 334 -10.13 -22.91 -19.99
N LYS A 335 -9.65 -24.15 -20.04
CA LYS A 335 -9.66 -25.05 -18.88
C LYS A 335 -8.83 -24.50 -17.71
N CYS A 336 -7.62 -24.02 -17.99
CA CYS A 336 -6.75 -23.42 -16.96
C CYS A 336 -7.38 -22.17 -16.34
N ILE A 337 -7.96 -21.30 -17.18
CA ILE A 337 -8.64 -20.09 -16.73
C ILE A 337 -9.86 -20.43 -15.87
N GLU A 338 -10.73 -21.35 -16.28
CA GLU A 338 -11.92 -21.73 -15.51
C GLU A 338 -11.58 -22.38 -14.16
N GLU A 339 -10.50 -23.17 -14.09
CA GLU A 339 -10.00 -23.72 -12.83
C GLU A 339 -9.56 -22.60 -11.86
N PHE A 340 -8.85 -21.60 -12.36
CA PHE A 340 -8.50 -20.41 -11.58
C PHE A 340 -9.74 -19.64 -11.12
N LYS A 341 -10.68 -19.34 -12.04
CA LYS A 341 -11.92 -18.60 -11.72
C LYS A 341 -12.74 -19.31 -10.64
N SER A 342 -12.95 -20.62 -10.79
CA SER A 342 -13.74 -21.41 -9.83
C SER A 342 -13.14 -21.38 -8.42
N SER A 343 -11.82 -21.33 -8.30
CA SER A 343 -11.11 -21.34 -7.02
C SER A 343 -10.91 -19.94 -6.42
N ALA A 344 -10.76 -18.92 -7.26
CA ALA A 344 -10.34 -17.58 -6.86
C ALA A 344 -11.47 -16.53 -6.81
N HIS A 345 -12.65 -16.78 -7.40
CA HIS A 345 -13.75 -15.79 -7.48
C HIS A 345 -14.27 -15.28 -6.11
N ARG A 346 -14.05 -16.05 -5.04
CA ARG A 346 -14.48 -15.72 -3.67
C ARG A 346 -13.63 -14.63 -3.00
N TYR A 347 -12.47 -14.29 -3.57
CA TYR A 347 -11.56 -13.28 -3.04
C TYR A 347 -11.89 -11.89 -3.62
N LYS A 348 -11.27 -10.84 -3.05
CA LYS A 348 -11.53 -9.45 -3.43
C LYS A 348 -11.37 -9.25 -4.94
N GLU A 349 -12.37 -8.61 -5.55
CA GLU A 349 -12.51 -8.52 -7.01
C GLU A 349 -11.28 -7.89 -7.69
N GLU A 350 -10.70 -6.83 -7.11
CA GLU A 350 -9.51 -6.16 -7.64
C GLU A 350 -8.30 -7.10 -7.73
N ILE A 351 -8.07 -7.88 -6.67
CA ILE A 351 -6.95 -8.84 -6.58
C ILE A 351 -7.19 -9.99 -7.55
N TYR A 352 -8.41 -10.53 -7.55
CA TYR A 352 -8.82 -11.60 -8.45
C TYR A 352 -8.63 -11.20 -9.92
N ARG A 353 -9.13 -10.03 -10.34
CA ARG A 353 -9.00 -9.54 -11.72
C ARG A 353 -7.53 -9.33 -12.11
N LYS A 354 -6.72 -8.75 -11.21
CA LYS A 354 -5.29 -8.56 -11.46
C LYS A 354 -4.56 -9.89 -11.68
N LYS A 355 -4.86 -10.90 -10.86
CA LYS A 355 -4.24 -12.23 -10.97
C LYS A 355 -4.74 -13.03 -12.17
N LEU A 356 -6.00 -12.83 -12.58
CA LEU A 356 -6.52 -13.42 -13.81
C LEU A 356 -5.77 -12.89 -15.04
N LEU A 357 -5.53 -11.58 -15.13
CA LEU A 357 -4.74 -10.99 -16.21
C LEU A 357 -3.31 -11.53 -16.23
N GLU A 358 -2.65 -11.61 -15.07
CA GLU A 358 -1.31 -12.17 -14.94
C GLU A 358 -1.24 -13.64 -15.39
N LEU A 359 -2.28 -14.44 -15.08
CA LEU A 359 -2.39 -15.83 -15.53
C LEU A 359 -2.54 -15.90 -17.06
N GLU A 360 -3.40 -15.08 -17.64
CA GLU A 360 -3.63 -15.03 -19.09
C GLU A 360 -2.35 -14.65 -19.85
N GLU A 361 -1.59 -13.68 -19.37
CA GLU A 361 -0.29 -13.29 -19.92
C GLU A 361 0.70 -14.47 -19.92
N LYS A 362 0.87 -15.14 -18.77
CA LYS A 362 1.76 -16.30 -18.64
C LYS A 362 1.35 -17.48 -19.52
N ILE A 363 0.04 -17.73 -19.66
CA ILE A 363 -0.48 -18.76 -20.58
C ILE A 363 -0.12 -18.39 -22.03
N ASN A 364 -0.40 -17.15 -22.43
CA ASN A 364 -0.15 -16.67 -23.78
C ASN A 364 1.34 -16.75 -24.14
N GLU A 365 2.25 -16.38 -23.23
CA GLU A 365 3.71 -16.50 -23.41
C GLU A 365 4.14 -17.95 -23.67
N ASN A 366 3.63 -18.90 -22.89
CA ASN A 366 3.92 -20.32 -23.08
C ASN A 366 3.44 -20.81 -24.46
N ILE A 367 2.22 -20.46 -24.86
CA ILE A 367 1.66 -20.84 -26.16
C ILE A 367 2.47 -20.20 -27.30
N SER A 368 2.82 -18.92 -27.21
CA SER A 368 3.65 -18.22 -28.20
C SER A 368 5.00 -18.93 -28.38
N SER A 369 5.62 -19.41 -27.31
CA SER A 369 6.88 -20.16 -27.40
C SER A 369 6.75 -21.47 -28.19
N LEU A 370 5.60 -22.15 -28.10
CA LEU A 370 5.32 -23.38 -28.83
C LEU A 370 4.90 -23.12 -30.27
N PHE A 371 4.20 -22.00 -30.52
CA PHE A 371 3.83 -21.57 -31.86
C PHE A 371 5.04 -21.32 -32.74
N LEU A 372 6.12 -20.74 -32.21
CA LEU A 372 7.38 -20.56 -32.96
C LEU A 372 7.98 -21.90 -33.43
N ILE A 373 7.84 -22.95 -32.61
CA ILE A 373 8.28 -24.30 -32.98
C ILE A 373 7.36 -24.85 -34.08
N GLN A 374 6.04 -24.82 -33.87
CA GLN A 374 5.03 -25.22 -34.85
C GLN A 374 5.27 -24.55 -36.22
N GLN A 375 5.49 -23.24 -36.24
CA GLN A 375 5.75 -22.45 -37.44
C GLN A 375 6.97 -22.96 -38.22
N LYS A 376 8.08 -23.22 -37.53
CA LYS A 376 9.29 -23.77 -38.15
C LYS A 376 9.04 -25.14 -38.78
N HIS A 377 8.26 -26.00 -38.12
CA HIS A 377 7.92 -27.33 -38.64
C HIS A 377 6.94 -27.25 -39.81
N LEU A 378 5.97 -26.33 -39.80
CA LEU A 378 5.09 -26.05 -40.93
C LEU A 378 5.88 -25.64 -42.17
N ILE A 379 6.79 -24.66 -42.05
CA ILE A 379 7.64 -24.21 -43.16
C ILE A 379 8.39 -25.41 -43.76
N LYS A 380 9.05 -26.22 -42.92
CA LYS A 380 9.78 -27.42 -43.37
C LYS A 380 8.88 -28.44 -44.08
N LYS A 381 7.68 -28.71 -43.54
CA LYS A 381 6.70 -29.64 -44.12
C LYS A 381 6.28 -29.19 -45.52
N TYR A 382 5.92 -27.93 -45.69
CA TYR A 382 5.40 -27.42 -46.96
C TYR A 382 6.50 -27.14 -48.00
N LEU A 383 7.75 -26.86 -47.59
CA LEU A 383 8.90 -26.87 -48.51
C LEU A 383 9.20 -28.29 -49.04
N ASN A 384 9.06 -29.32 -48.20
CA ASN A 384 9.18 -30.71 -48.65
C ASN A 384 8.04 -31.12 -49.60
N LEU A 385 6.81 -30.70 -49.30
CA LEU A 385 5.66 -30.90 -50.19
C LEU A 385 5.89 -30.25 -51.57
N PHE A 386 6.37 -29.00 -51.58
CA PHE A 386 6.75 -28.31 -52.81
C PHE A 386 7.76 -29.13 -53.61
N ASN A 387 8.83 -29.62 -52.97
CA ASN A 387 9.86 -30.41 -53.64
C ASN A 387 9.32 -31.71 -54.24
N LEU A 388 8.45 -32.43 -53.52
CA LEU A 388 7.79 -33.64 -53.99
C LEU A 388 6.88 -33.37 -55.19
N LYS A 389 6.00 -32.38 -55.08
CA LYS A 389 5.06 -32.00 -56.15
C LYS A 389 5.81 -31.50 -57.40
N PHE A 390 6.83 -30.66 -57.22
CA PHE A 390 7.67 -30.19 -58.31
C PHE A 390 8.32 -31.35 -59.07
N THR A 391 8.96 -32.28 -58.36
CA THR A 391 9.67 -33.42 -58.99
C THR A 391 8.72 -34.38 -59.71
N THR A 392 7.50 -34.51 -59.20
CA THR A 392 6.45 -35.33 -59.81
C THR A 392 5.94 -34.67 -61.09
N ASN A 393 5.60 -33.37 -61.03
CA ASN A 393 5.05 -32.63 -62.15
C ASN A 393 6.09 -32.37 -63.25
N LEU A 394 7.38 -32.33 -62.93
CA LEU A 394 8.46 -32.15 -63.91
C LEU A 394 8.55 -33.31 -64.92
N LYS A 395 8.05 -34.50 -64.56
CA LYS A 395 8.05 -35.67 -65.44
C LYS A 395 6.96 -35.60 -66.53
N SER A 396 5.90 -34.85 -66.28
CA SER A 396 4.72 -34.75 -67.14
C SER A 396 4.56 -33.38 -67.80
N GLU A 397 5.10 -32.33 -67.18
CA GLU A 397 4.96 -30.94 -67.63
C GLU A 397 6.33 -30.25 -67.74
N GLY A 398 6.38 -29.15 -68.49
CA GLY A 398 7.59 -28.33 -68.60
C GLY A 398 7.90 -27.57 -67.31
N PHE A 399 9.17 -27.27 -67.07
CA PHE A 399 9.70 -26.67 -65.83
C PHE A 399 8.85 -25.52 -65.27
N LEU A 400 8.43 -24.58 -66.12
CA LEU A 400 7.67 -23.38 -65.72
C LEU A 400 6.25 -23.71 -65.23
N SER A 401 5.59 -24.70 -65.86
CA SER A 401 4.25 -25.13 -65.45
C SER A 401 4.33 -25.88 -64.12
N SER A 402 5.27 -26.83 -64.02
CA SER A 402 5.51 -27.61 -62.81
C SER A 402 5.87 -26.73 -61.61
N SER A 403 6.69 -25.68 -61.80
CA SER A 403 7.07 -24.75 -60.73
C SER A 403 5.88 -23.93 -60.24
N ASN A 404 5.07 -23.38 -61.15
CA ASN A 404 3.94 -22.52 -60.78
C ASN A 404 2.83 -23.31 -60.08
N LEU A 405 2.50 -24.52 -60.56
CA LEU A 405 1.52 -25.38 -59.92
C LEU A 405 1.96 -25.80 -58.52
N ALA A 406 3.19 -26.32 -58.39
CA ALA A 406 3.72 -26.75 -57.10
C ALA A 406 3.82 -25.58 -56.09
N LYS A 407 4.20 -24.37 -56.56
CA LYS A 407 4.25 -23.15 -55.74
C LYS A 407 2.86 -22.78 -55.21
N ASN A 408 1.88 -22.63 -56.10
CA ASN A 408 0.52 -22.21 -55.73
C ASN A 408 -0.16 -23.19 -54.78
N GLU A 409 -0.02 -24.50 -55.02
CA GLU A 409 -0.59 -25.51 -54.14
C GLU A 409 0.06 -25.52 -52.76
N SER A 410 1.39 -25.43 -52.71
CA SER A 410 2.12 -25.43 -51.42
C SER A 410 1.83 -24.17 -50.61
N LEU A 411 1.72 -23.00 -51.26
CA LEU A 411 1.31 -21.75 -50.62
C LEU A 411 -0.11 -21.84 -50.05
N ASN A 412 -1.06 -22.37 -50.81
CA ASN A 412 -2.44 -22.51 -50.36
C ASN A 412 -2.58 -23.48 -49.18
N GLU A 413 -1.87 -24.61 -49.22
CA GLU A 413 -1.90 -25.57 -48.10
C GLU A 413 -1.19 -25.02 -46.86
N TYR A 414 -0.04 -24.36 -47.03
CA TYR A 414 0.67 -23.69 -45.93
C TYR A 414 -0.21 -22.63 -45.27
N LYS A 415 -0.87 -21.77 -46.06
CA LYS A 415 -1.78 -20.74 -45.56
C LYS A 415 -2.88 -21.34 -44.68
N LYS A 416 -3.54 -22.41 -45.15
CA LYS A 416 -4.63 -23.07 -44.39
C LYS A 416 -4.13 -23.63 -43.06
N SER A 417 -2.97 -24.28 -43.03
CA SER A 417 -2.43 -24.84 -41.79
C SER A 417 -1.87 -23.77 -40.84
N LEU A 418 -1.39 -22.64 -41.38
CA LEU A 418 -1.00 -21.48 -40.59
C LEU A 418 -2.22 -20.82 -39.93
N GLU A 419 -3.32 -20.64 -40.67
CA GLU A 419 -4.60 -20.13 -40.13
C GLU A 419 -5.14 -21.02 -38.99
N LYS A 420 -4.94 -22.34 -39.07
CA LYS A 420 -5.26 -23.31 -38.00
C LYS A 420 -4.31 -23.29 -36.81
N SER A 421 -3.16 -22.61 -36.92
CA SER A 421 -2.13 -22.57 -35.87
C SER A 421 -2.08 -21.24 -35.11
N VAL A 422 -2.59 -20.15 -35.69
CA VAL A 422 -2.54 -18.81 -35.07
C VAL A 422 -3.72 -18.61 -34.12
N LEU A 423 -3.43 -18.32 -32.84
CA LEU A 423 -4.43 -17.99 -31.83
C LEU A 423 -4.83 -16.51 -31.88
N ASN A 424 -6.05 -16.20 -31.42
CA ASN A 424 -6.65 -14.86 -31.56
C ASN A 424 -5.88 -13.76 -30.82
N PHE A 425 -5.15 -14.10 -29.75
CA PHE A 425 -4.36 -13.14 -28.98
C PHE A 425 -3.04 -12.77 -29.65
N MET A 426 -2.60 -13.54 -30.66
CA MET A 426 -1.33 -13.29 -31.34
C MET A 426 -1.52 -12.18 -32.37
N ASN A 427 -0.74 -11.11 -32.25
CA ASN A 427 -0.65 -10.08 -33.29
C ASN A 427 0.23 -10.58 -34.45
N PHE A 428 -0.32 -11.48 -35.26
CA PHE A 428 0.41 -12.20 -36.31
C PHE A 428 0.18 -11.58 -37.70
N ASP A 429 1.27 -11.21 -38.38
CA ASP A 429 1.23 -10.65 -39.74
C ASP A 429 1.29 -11.78 -40.77
N PHE A 430 0.12 -12.23 -41.21
CA PHE A 430 -0.02 -13.29 -42.22
C PHE A 430 0.58 -12.91 -43.57
N GLU A 431 0.48 -11.65 -43.99
CA GLU A 431 0.97 -11.23 -45.31
C GLU A 431 2.50 -11.30 -45.38
N LYS A 432 3.14 -10.81 -44.32
CA LYS A 432 4.60 -10.88 -44.20
C LYS A 432 5.10 -12.31 -44.18
N GLU A 433 4.49 -13.18 -43.36
CA GLU A 433 4.92 -14.58 -43.26
C GLU A 433 4.74 -15.33 -44.58
N LEU A 434 3.60 -15.18 -45.25
CA LEU A 434 3.34 -15.82 -46.53
C LEU A 434 4.34 -15.37 -47.60
N LYS A 435 4.71 -14.09 -47.59
CA LYS A 435 5.73 -13.54 -48.51
C LYS A 435 7.12 -14.09 -48.21
N GLU A 436 7.49 -14.27 -46.94
CA GLU A 436 8.75 -14.90 -46.57
C GLU A 436 8.82 -16.36 -47.03
N PHE A 437 7.74 -17.12 -46.84
CA PHE A 437 7.63 -18.49 -47.35
C PHE A 437 7.68 -18.55 -48.88
N GLU A 438 7.02 -17.63 -49.57
CA GLU A 438 7.07 -17.49 -51.03
C GLU A 438 8.49 -17.26 -51.54
N ASN A 439 9.23 -16.34 -50.90
CA ASN A 439 10.63 -16.05 -51.24
C ASN A 439 11.53 -17.29 -51.07
N GLU A 440 11.30 -18.11 -50.04
CA GLU A 440 12.04 -19.37 -49.85
C GLU A 440 11.76 -20.38 -50.97
N ILE A 441 10.50 -20.49 -51.42
CA ILE A 441 10.15 -21.32 -52.59
C ILE A 441 10.86 -20.80 -53.85
N GLU A 442 10.88 -19.47 -54.07
CA GLU A 442 11.52 -18.86 -55.24
C GLU A 442 13.03 -19.14 -55.30
N LYS A 443 13.73 -19.04 -54.17
CA LYS A 443 15.14 -19.42 -54.06
C LYS A 443 15.37 -20.87 -54.48
N ILE A 444 14.49 -21.79 -54.06
CA ILE A 444 14.59 -23.20 -54.45
C ILE A 444 14.34 -23.36 -55.96
N ILE A 445 13.38 -22.64 -56.53
CA ILE A 445 13.10 -22.65 -57.97
C ILE A 445 14.32 -22.16 -58.77
N GLU A 446 14.95 -21.04 -58.36
CA GLU A 446 16.14 -20.50 -59.02
C GLU A 446 17.33 -21.46 -58.98
N SER A 447 17.55 -22.10 -57.84
CA SER A 447 18.56 -23.14 -57.67
C SER A 447 18.31 -24.32 -58.62
N LYS A 448 17.08 -24.84 -58.66
CA LYS A 448 16.70 -25.94 -59.57
C LYS A 448 16.78 -25.55 -61.05
N LYS A 449 16.45 -24.30 -61.39
CA LYS A 449 16.55 -23.77 -62.76
C LYS A 449 17.99 -23.77 -63.23
N SER A 450 18.92 -23.33 -62.39
CA SER A 450 20.36 -23.32 -62.69
C SER A 450 20.88 -24.73 -62.94
N ILE A 451 20.43 -25.71 -62.15
CA ILE A 451 20.77 -27.13 -62.31
C ILE A 451 20.21 -27.69 -63.63
N GLU A 452 18.95 -27.44 -63.96
CA GLU A 452 18.37 -27.93 -65.22
C GLU A 452 18.99 -27.28 -66.46
N ILE A 453 19.33 -25.99 -66.40
CA ILE A 453 20.06 -25.32 -67.49
C ILE A 453 21.44 -25.97 -67.70
N SER A 454 22.13 -26.40 -66.64
CA SER A 454 23.44 -27.07 -66.75
C SER A 454 23.39 -28.48 -67.37
N LYS A 455 22.20 -29.07 -67.51
CA LYS A 455 21.98 -30.40 -68.11
C LYS A 455 21.62 -30.34 -69.60
N ILE A 456 21.30 -29.15 -70.11
CA ILE A 456 21.00 -28.85 -71.52
C ILE A 456 22.30 -28.41 -72.18
#